data_AF-A0A920UPD8-F1
#
_entry.id   AF-A0A920UPD8-F1
#
_cell.length_a   1.000
_cell.length_b   1.000
_cell.length_c   1.000
_cell.angle_alpha   90.00
_cell.angle_beta   90.00
_cell.angle_gamma   90.00
#
_symmetry.space_group_name_H-M   'P 1'
#
loop_
_entity.id
_entity.type
_entity.pdbx_description
1 polymer ?
#
loop_
_entity_poly.entity_id
_entity_poly.type
_entity_poly.pdbx_seq_one_letter_code
_entity_poly.pdbx_strand_id
1 'polypeptide(L)' 'MTRVDELPSDKKLLFVCASGYRSGLACEMAAAMGVDTSKIFNIDGGTQGWIENGHPTNSGQIHNINL' A
#
# COMPACT_ATOMS: atom_id res chain seq x y z
N MET A 1 -2.94 -15.29 10.78
CA MET A 1 -3.07 -14.08 11.62
C MET A 1 -2.73 -12.90 10.73
N THR A 2 -3.66 -11.97 10.54
CA THR A 2 -3.42 -10.74 9.75
C THR A 2 -2.80 -9.68 10.67
N ARG A 3 -1.96 -8.79 10.12
CA ARG A 3 -1.35 -7.65 10.86
C ARG A 3 -2.17 -6.37 10.69
N VAL A 4 -3.50 -6.50 10.58
CA VAL A 4 -4.38 -5.37 10.24
C VAL A 4 -4.43 -4.33 11.36
N ASP A 5 -4.31 -4.77 12.61
CA ASP A 5 -4.33 -3.89 13.79
C ASP A 5 -3.10 -2.98 13.89
N GLU A 6 -2.07 -3.23 13.08
CA GLU A 6 -0.88 -2.38 12.98
C GLU A 6 -1.06 -1.20 12.00
N LEU A 7 -2.18 -1.15 11.28
CA LEU A 7 -2.45 -0.07 10.33
C LEU A 7 -2.78 1.24 11.09
N PRO A 8 -2.16 2.38 10.72
CA PRO A 8 -2.50 3.68 11.30
C PRO A 8 -3.98 4.03 11.08
N SER A 9 -4.69 4.42 12.14
CA SER A 9 -6.12 4.78 12.10
C SER A 9 -6.37 6.28 11.88
N ASP A 10 -5.35 7.11 12.10
CA ASP A 10 -5.39 8.57 12.04
C ASP A 10 -4.94 9.14 10.68
N LYS A 11 -4.55 8.27 9.74
CA LYS A 11 -3.98 8.68 8.44
C LYS A 11 -4.73 8.07 7.26
N LYS A 12 -4.47 8.64 6.09
CA LYS A 12 -4.82 8.01 4.81
C LYS A 12 -3.80 6.91 4.51
N LEU A 13 -4.28 5.75 4.11
CA LEU A 13 -3.48 4.58 3.76
C LEU A 13 -3.47 4.41 2.25
N LEU A 14 -2.28 4.44 1.66
CA LEU A 14 -2.08 4.16 0.24
C LEU A 14 -1.49 2.77 0.09
N PHE A 15 -2.23 1.88 -0.58
CA PHE A 15 -1.79 0.53 -0.88
C PHE A 15 -1.20 0.50 -2.29
N VAL A 16 -0.03 -0.12 -2.41
CA VAL A 16 0.70 -0.20 -3.68
C VAL A 16 1.25 -1.61 -3.90
N CYS A 17 1.19 -2.07 -5.14
CA CYS A 17 1.89 -3.25 -5.62
C CYS A 17 2.50 -2.92 -7.00
N ALA A 18 2.89 -3.92 -7.79
CA ALA A 18 3.49 -3.65 -9.11
C ALA A 18 2.56 -2.89 -10.07
N SER A 19 1.26 -3.25 -10.12
CA SER A 19 0.33 -2.77 -11.16
C SER A 19 -1.06 -2.37 -10.66
N GLY A 20 -1.31 -2.41 -9.34
CA GLY A 20 -2.60 -2.02 -8.75
C GLY A 20 -3.56 -3.16 -8.40
N TYR A 21 -3.41 -4.37 -8.96
CA TYR A 21 -4.35 -5.48 -8.70
C TYR A 21 -4.28 -6.03 -7.26
N ARG A 22 -3.09 -6.39 -6.80
CA ARG A 22 -2.90 -6.99 -5.45
C ARG A 22 -3.19 -5.99 -4.34
N SER A 23 -2.85 -4.73 -4.57
CA SER A 23 -3.15 -3.64 -3.64
C SER A 23 -4.63 -3.28 -3.61
N GLY A 24 -5.36 -3.42 -4.73
CA GLY A 24 -6.82 -3.33 -4.74
C GLY A 24 -7.47 -4.38 -3.84
N LEU A 25 -7.06 -5.65 -3.98
CA LEU A 25 -7.51 -6.72 -3.09
C LEU A 25 -7.14 -6.45 -1.62
N ALA A 26 -5.95 -5.88 -1.36
CA ALA A 26 -5.56 -5.50 0.00
C ALA A 26 -6.46 -4.41 0.60
N CYS A 27 -6.91 -3.43 -0.21
CA CYS A 27 -7.92 -2.45 0.23
C CYS A 27 -9.25 -3.15 0.58
N GLU A 28 -9.73 -4.06 -0.25
CA GLU A 28 -10.97 -4.81 0.02
C GLU A 28 -10.87 -5.62 1.31
N MET A 29 -9.74 -6.29 1.54
CA MET A 29 -9.46 -7.01 2.79
C MET A 29 -9.41 -6.07 3.99
N ALA A 30 -8.75 -4.91 3.89
CA ALA A 30 -8.70 -3.91 4.95
C ALA A 30 -10.09 -3.37 5.30
N ALA A 31 -10.91 -3.07 4.29
CA ALA A 31 -12.31 -2.67 4.47
C ALA A 31 -13.13 -3.77 5.18
N ALA A 32 -13.00 -5.02 4.74
CA ALA A 32 -13.68 -6.16 5.36
C ALA A 32 -13.27 -6.39 6.83
N MET A 33 -12.06 -5.98 7.19
CA MET A 33 -11.55 -6.02 8.55
C MET A 33 -11.88 -4.76 9.38
N GLY A 34 -12.68 -3.83 8.84
CA GLY A 34 -13.19 -2.67 9.57
C GLY A 34 -12.36 -1.39 9.46
N VAL A 35 -11.36 -1.35 8.57
CA VAL A 35 -10.66 -0.09 8.27
C VAL A 35 -11.62 0.86 7.54
N ASP A 36 -11.64 2.12 7.95
CA ASP A 36 -12.46 3.18 7.37
C ASP A 36 -12.22 3.30 5.86
N THR A 37 -13.26 3.00 5.08
CA THR A 37 -13.20 2.98 3.61
C THR A 37 -12.94 4.35 3.01
N SER A 38 -13.19 5.44 3.74
CA SER A 38 -12.86 6.80 3.31
C SER A 38 -11.36 7.13 3.42
N LYS A 39 -10.58 6.27 4.07
CA LYS A 39 -9.14 6.46 4.34
C LYS A 39 -8.22 5.52 3.59
N ILE A 40 -8.74 4.51 2.90
CA ILE A 40 -7.92 3.54 2.14
C ILE A 40 -7.98 3.84 0.65
N PHE A 41 -6.82 3.80 0.00
CA PHE A 41 -6.68 4.14 -1.41
C PHE A 41 -5.77 3.13 -2.09
N ASN A 42 -6.21 2.59 -3.22
CA ASN A 42 -5.34 1.81 -4.10
C ASN A 42 -4.61 2.76 -5.07
N ILE A 43 -3.31 2.58 -5.24
CA ILE A 43 -2.56 3.27 -6.31
C ILE A 43 -2.73 2.48 -7.60
N ASP A 44 -3.58 3.00 -8.49
CA ASP A 44 -3.76 2.44 -9.84
C ASP A 44 -2.48 2.55 -10.67
N GLY A 45 -2.21 1.57 -11.52
CA GLY A 45 -0.94 1.42 -12.25
C GLY A 45 0.27 0.99 -11.39
N GLY A 46 0.16 1.08 -10.06
CA GLY A 46 1.17 0.60 -9.11
C GLY A 46 2.57 1.20 -9.27
N THR A 47 3.57 0.50 -8.75
CA THR A 47 4.99 0.88 -8.87
C THR A 47 5.46 0.96 -10.32
N GLN A 48 4.90 0.14 -11.22
CA GLN A 48 5.24 0.18 -12.63
C GLN A 48 4.79 1.51 -13.26
N GLY A 49 3.53 1.90 -13.07
CA GLY A 49 3.04 3.19 -13.54
C GLY A 49 3.82 4.36 -12.93
N TRP A 50 4.21 4.26 -11.67
CA TRP A 50 5.09 5.25 -11.03
C TRP A 50 6.43 5.42 -11.76
N ILE A 51 7.11 4.30 -12.09
CA ILE A 51 8.37 4.29 -12.84
C ILE A 51 8.18 4.83 -14.26
N GLU A 52 7.12 4.42 -14.95
CA GLU A 52 6.81 4.84 -16.32
C GLU A 52 6.57 6.35 -16.42
N ASN A 53 6.04 6.97 -15.35
CA ASN A 53 5.87 8.42 -15.26
C ASN A 53 7.16 9.17 -14.84
N GLY A 54 8.29 8.47 -14.71
CA GLY A 54 9.60 9.08 -14.41
C GLY A 54 9.77 9.55 -12.97
N HIS A 55 8.93 9.06 -12.05
CA HIS A 55 9.07 9.39 -10.63
C HIS A 55 10.25 8.65 -9.99
N PRO A 56 10.86 9.22 -8.92
CA PRO A 56 12.03 8.63 -8.29
C PRO A 56 11.72 7.27 -7.68
N THR A 57 12.66 6.35 -7.81
CA THR A 57 12.64 5.04 -7.13
C THR A 57 13.93 4.82 -6.37
N ASN A 58 13.84 3.98 -5.34
CA ASN A 58 15.00 3.46 -4.64
C ASN A 58 15.04 1.95 -4.81
N SER A 59 16.20 1.44 -5.22
CA SER A 59 16.47 0.02 -5.39
C SER A 59 17.62 -0.34 -4.46
N GLY A 60 17.38 -1.16 -3.43
CA GLY A 60 18.42 -1.54 -2.47
C GLY A 60 18.05 -2.76 -1.63
N GLN A 61 19.04 -3.59 -1.30
CA GLN A 61 18.93 -4.60 -0.24
C GLN A 61 18.62 -3.87 1.07
N ILE A 62 17.56 -4.30 1.75
CA ILE A 62 17.13 -3.86 3.08
C ILE A 62 18.33 -3.64 4.01
N HIS A 63 18.75 -2.38 4.21
CA HIS A 63 19.58 -2.03 5.36
C HIS A 63 18.64 -2.02 6.56
N ASN A 64 18.80 -3.02 7.43
CA ASN A 64 18.16 -3.19 8.74
C ASN A 64 17.54 -1.89 9.28
N ILE A 65 16.26 -1.67 8.95
CA ILE A 65 15.43 -0.73 9.69
C ILE A 65 15.03 -1.47 10.96
N ASN A 66 15.74 -1.18 12.05
CA ASN A 66 15.28 -1.55 13.38
C ASN A 66 13.93 -0.84 13.60
N LEU A 67 12.84 -1.58 13.44
CA LEU A 67 11.55 -1.26 14.03
C LEU A 67 11.52 -1.84 15.44
#